data_AF-A0A961C9V2-F1
#
_entry.id   AF-A0A961C9V2-F1
#
_cell.length_a   1.000
_cell.length_b   1.000
_cell.length_c   1.000
_cell.angle_alpha   90.00
_cell.angle_beta   90.00
_cell.angle_gamma   90.00
#
_symmetry.space_group_name_H-M   'P 1'
#
loop_
_entity.id
_entity.type
_entity.pdbx_description
1 polymer ?
#
loop_
_entity_poly.entity_id
_entity_poly.type
_entity_poly.pdbx_seq_one_letter_code
_entity_poly.pdbx_strand_id
1 'polypeptide(L)'
;MGALSVLLSGCLQPNEFDPTGNEPIGQLDIVEVAGTAIRVAGWAIDPNTTASVNVTVAYLGKNVQVLANGSRPDVAKAHPGFGAAHGFDFTTPSLGKGPGQICVWIENVGPGSRGRLLGCQDVRLTNDNSYGSFESAVATDARRVRLTGWGLDMETPSKSIQVAWRLNDGSWQFQTADVASPAINTFMGVTGKHGFDFEISVPLGTNKVCMLSPKYGRGAFADLGCKTVTNESLTPVGIGDDLLSVKRVKPKTGHPFEFMSRDAGISTTLSDGSVMWFFGDTSDFTSTGALKFFVNNTATWASSSDPATTTDAVRSDRTEPYLSMQPIAPFSQPCPAGWSSVLWPASAVTIPTSPTTDDVLVYFGNVCLGGAWKFGSRGMGLARFTFDRAAPPNAKAVQGQILTQTLFPPSAQYGTAAHFDGTYVNVYQCHIPEDDGQIHWPNDPGYGPCTVARVEPSNAADLSKYRYWTSGVWSDQPSDATGMSLPAASETPDADKQLPPSSFTISLDPFHGYLMVYSPWPGLTGEVMVRRGSTPQGPWSKPEVYKVPGCNDHGGGTARFCYAAASQPKFSTSTTIGIGYFDELVSLGPARGGYLAGTLARRW
;
A
#
# COMPACT_ATOMS: atom_id res chain seq x y z
N MET A 1 -4.25 -12.20 -41.01
CA MET A 1 -2.84 -12.36 -41.43
C MET A 1 -2.57 -11.90 -42.88
N GLY A 2 -3.35 -10.98 -43.48
CA GLY A 2 -3.22 -10.64 -44.92
C GLY A 2 -2.63 -9.25 -45.26
N ALA A 3 -2.66 -8.27 -44.35
CA ALA A 3 -2.23 -6.90 -44.65
C ALA A 3 -0.80 -6.56 -44.18
N LEU A 4 -0.32 -7.19 -43.11
CA LEU A 4 1.01 -6.93 -42.53
C LEU A 4 2.15 -7.49 -43.41
N SER A 5 1.95 -8.66 -44.04
CA SER A 5 2.94 -9.31 -44.91
C SER A 5 3.24 -8.54 -46.21
N VAL A 6 2.31 -7.71 -46.68
CA VAL A 6 2.51 -6.88 -47.88
C VAL A 6 3.36 -5.63 -47.56
N LEU A 7 3.28 -5.11 -46.34
CA LEU A 7 4.02 -3.92 -45.91
C LEU A 7 5.49 -4.17 -45.61
N LEU A 8 5.83 -5.39 -45.16
CA LEU A 8 7.20 -5.85 -44.87
C LEU A 8 7.90 -6.45 -46.09
N SER A 9 7.22 -6.53 -47.23
CA SER A 9 7.83 -6.99 -48.49
C SER A 9 8.95 -6.03 -48.90
N GLY A 10 10.16 -6.55 -49.01
CA GLY A 10 11.37 -5.78 -49.33
C GLY A 10 12.14 -5.24 -48.13
N CYS A 11 11.76 -5.56 -46.87
CA CYS A 11 12.62 -5.34 -45.70
C CYS A 11 13.40 -6.60 -45.33
N LEU A 12 14.66 -6.44 -44.90
CA LEU A 12 15.44 -7.52 -44.30
C LEU A 12 14.86 -7.96 -42.95
N GLN A 13 14.95 -9.25 -42.65
CA GLN A 13 14.51 -9.79 -41.36
C GLN A 13 15.49 -9.48 -40.20
N PRO A 14 15.08 -9.55 -38.92
CA PRO A 14 15.87 -9.10 -37.77
C PRO A 14 17.30 -9.64 -37.68
N ASN A 15 17.55 -10.83 -38.22
CA ASN A 15 18.86 -11.50 -38.19
C ASN A 15 19.37 -11.88 -39.59
N GLU A 16 18.83 -11.28 -40.65
CA GLU A 16 19.27 -11.57 -42.00
C GLU A 16 20.61 -10.88 -42.28
N PHE A 17 21.57 -11.68 -42.79
CA PHE A 17 22.91 -11.20 -43.12
C PHE A 17 22.85 -10.26 -44.32
N ASP A 18 23.38 -9.06 -44.16
CA ASP A 18 23.55 -8.10 -45.25
C ASP A 18 24.99 -8.20 -45.82
N PRO A 19 25.18 -8.81 -47.00
CA PRO A 19 26.50 -8.91 -47.62
C PRO A 19 27.00 -7.58 -48.21
N THR A 20 26.16 -6.55 -48.29
CA THR A 20 26.49 -5.26 -48.93
C THR A 20 26.95 -4.20 -47.94
N GLY A 21 26.59 -4.35 -46.66
CA GLY A 21 26.91 -3.39 -45.59
C GLY A 21 26.15 -2.07 -45.69
N ASN A 22 25.10 -2.00 -46.51
CA ASN A 22 24.32 -0.79 -46.75
C ASN A 22 23.00 -0.78 -45.99
N GLU A 23 22.69 -1.84 -45.24
CA GLU A 23 21.37 -1.98 -44.64
C GLU A 23 21.33 -1.48 -43.20
N PRO A 24 20.21 -0.88 -42.77
CA PRO A 24 20.07 -0.38 -41.41
C PRO A 24 20.27 -1.48 -40.36
N ILE A 25 20.81 -1.10 -39.22
CA ILE A 25 20.99 -1.94 -38.04
C ILE A 25 20.30 -1.30 -36.83
N GLY A 26 19.87 -2.11 -35.88
CA GLY A 26 19.25 -1.58 -34.67
C GLY A 26 18.70 -2.68 -33.78
N GLN A 27 18.02 -2.26 -32.72
CA GLN A 27 17.41 -3.15 -31.75
C GLN A 27 16.08 -2.59 -31.27
N LEU A 28 15.10 -3.48 -31.13
CA LEU A 28 13.86 -3.22 -30.42
C LEU A 28 14.03 -3.67 -28.97
N ASP A 29 14.05 -2.71 -28.05
CA ASP A 29 14.30 -2.95 -26.62
C ASP A 29 12.99 -3.17 -25.84
N ILE A 30 11.93 -2.43 -26.18
CA ILE A 30 10.65 -2.43 -25.44
C ILE A 30 9.46 -2.47 -26.41
N VAL A 31 8.45 -3.27 -26.04
CA VAL A 31 7.07 -3.21 -26.56
C VAL A 31 6.11 -3.39 -25.38
N GLU A 32 5.35 -2.34 -25.06
CA GLU A 32 4.48 -2.30 -23.89
C GLU A 32 3.07 -1.81 -24.26
N VAL A 33 2.02 -2.54 -23.83
CA VAL A 33 0.62 -2.21 -24.13
C VAL A 33 0.06 -1.25 -23.08
N ALA A 34 -0.49 -0.12 -23.52
CA ALA A 34 -1.12 0.90 -22.67
C ALA A 34 -2.57 1.15 -23.14
N GLY A 35 -3.50 0.27 -22.74
CA GLY A 35 -4.91 0.34 -23.14
C GLY A 35 -5.12 0.13 -24.65
N THR A 36 -5.44 1.22 -25.36
CA THR A 36 -5.55 1.22 -26.84
C THR A 36 -4.30 1.75 -27.54
N ALA A 37 -3.26 2.11 -26.79
CA ALA A 37 -1.96 2.56 -27.29
C ALA A 37 -0.86 1.53 -26.98
N ILE A 38 0.31 1.70 -27.60
CA ILE A 38 1.51 0.87 -27.42
C ILE A 38 2.73 1.80 -27.32
N ARG A 39 3.57 1.59 -26.31
CA ARG A 39 4.91 2.20 -26.20
C ARG A 39 5.95 1.27 -26.81
N VAL A 40 6.83 1.83 -27.64
CA VAL A 40 7.99 1.13 -28.20
C VAL A 40 9.27 1.92 -27.96
N ALA A 41 10.37 1.23 -27.67
CA ALA A 41 11.67 1.86 -27.51
C ALA A 41 12.81 1.00 -28.06
N GLY A 42 13.91 1.64 -28.46
CA GLY A 42 15.06 0.99 -29.06
C GLY A 42 16.08 1.97 -29.63
N TRP A 43 16.87 1.49 -30.60
CA TRP A 43 17.80 2.31 -31.37
C TRP A 43 17.90 1.84 -32.83
N ALA A 44 18.29 2.75 -33.72
CA ALA A 44 18.39 2.52 -35.16
C ALA A 44 19.52 3.35 -35.78
N ILE A 45 20.35 2.71 -36.59
CA ILE A 45 21.44 3.32 -37.38
C ILE A 45 21.32 2.86 -38.82
N ASP A 46 21.63 3.74 -39.75
CA ASP A 46 21.79 3.40 -41.17
C ASP A 46 23.23 3.66 -41.62
N PRO A 47 23.97 2.66 -42.14
CA PRO A 47 25.35 2.83 -42.56
C PRO A 47 25.58 3.88 -43.64
N ASN A 48 24.55 4.28 -44.37
CA ASN A 48 24.64 5.23 -45.48
C ASN A 48 24.43 6.69 -45.05
N THR A 49 24.12 6.96 -43.77
CA THR A 49 23.98 8.33 -43.25
C THR A 49 24.39 8.45 -41.78
N THR A 50 24.94 9.60 -41.38
CA THR A 50 25.20 9.91 -39.96
C THR A 50 24.02 10.58 -39.26
N ALA A 51 22.98 10.98 -40.01
CA ALA A 51 21.75 11.55 -39.46
C ALA A 51 20.85 10.46 -38.86
N SER A 52 20.01 10.83 -37.88
CA SER A 52 18.97 9.94 -37.33
C SER A 52 18.01 9.47 -38.43
N VAL A 53 17.55 8.22 -38.33
CA VAL A 53 16.64 7.59 -39.31
C VAL A 53 15.25 7.35 -38.73
N ASN A 54 14.27 7.15 -39.62
CA ASN A 54 12.90 6.88 -39.22
C ASN A 54 12.70 5.41 -38.85
N VAL A 55 11.88 5.19 -37.82
CA VAL A 55 11.37 3.89 -37.40
C VAL A 55 9.86 3.90 -37.59
N THR A 56 9.32 2.86 -38.20
CA THR A 56 7.87 2.70 -38.38
C THR A 56 7.35 1.59 -37.48
N VAL A 57 6.23 1.90 -36.83
CA VAL A 57 5.47 1.03 -35.95
C VAL A 57 4.14 0.69 -36.62
N ALA A 58 3.89 -0.58 -36.92
CA ALA A 58 2.65 -1.02 -37.57
C ALA A 58 1.78 -1.94 -36.73
N TYR A 59 0.48 -1.67 -36.72
CA TYR A 59 -0.55 -2.48 -36.06
C TYR A 59 -1.80 -2.58 -36.95
N LEU A 60 -2.19 -3.80 -37.32
CA LEU A 60 -3.40 -4.08 -38.11
C LEU A 60 -3.60 -3.15 -39.33
N GLY A 61 -2.51 -2.79 -40.02
CA GLY A 61 -2.53 -1.94 -41.22
C GLY A 61 -2.46 -0.43 -40.96
N LYS A 62 -2.39 0.02 -39.71
CA LYS A 62 -2.04 1.40 -39.34
C LYS A 62 -0.54 1.51 -39.10
N ASN A 63 0.07 2.60 -39.57
CA ASN A 63 1.49 2.86 -39.41
C ASN A 63 1.70 4.20 -38.68
N VAL A 64 2.65 4.23 -37.75
CA VAL A 64 3.12 5.45 -37.10
C VAL A 64 4.63 5.52 -37.26
N GLN A 65 5.13 6.64 -37.78
CA GLN A 65 6.56 6.90 -37.95
C GLN A 65 7.09 7.75 -36.81
N VAL A 66 8.29 7.41 -36.34
CA VAL A 66 9.05 8.17 -35.34
C VAL A 66 10.50 8.32 -35.80
N LEU A 67 11.08 9.50 -35.59
CA LEU A 67 12.49 9.74 -35.84
C LEU A 67 13.33 9.23 -34.65
N ALA A 68 14.34 8.40 -34.89
CA ALA A 68 15.22 7.88 -33.85
C ALA A 68 16.31 8.89 -33.46
N ASN A 69 15.94 10.05 -32.93
CA ASN A 69 16.86 11.13 -32.57
C ASN A 69 17.18 11.23 -31.07
N GLY A 70 16.75 10.25 -30.28
CA GLY A 70 17.02 10.16 -28.84
C GLY A 70 18.49 9.83 -28.54
N SER A 71 18.96 10.23 -27.36
CA SER A 71 20.35 10.03 -26.94
C SER A 71 20.60 8.60 -26.43
N ARG A 72 21.54 7.88 -27.06
CA ARG A 72 22.05 6.54 -26.69
C ARG A 72 23.59 6.53 -26.66
N PRO A 73 24.22 6.96 -25.55
CA PRO A 73 25.68 7.00 -25.43
C PRO A 73 26.35 5.62 -25.52
N ASP A 74 25.63 4.57 -25.11
CA ASP A 74 26.03 3.17 -25.26
C ASP A 74 26.14 2.76 -26.74
N VAL A 75 25.16 3.15 -27.56
CA VAL A 75 25.19 2.95 -29.01
C VAL A 75 26.31 3.75 -29.65
N ALA A 76 26.54 5.00 -29.23
CA ALA A 76 27.67 5.80 -29.69
C ALA A 76 29.03 5.15 -29.37
N LYS A 77 29.15 4.47 -28.22
CA LYS A 77 30.37 3.75 -27.85
C LYS A 77 30.60 2.52 -28.73
N ALA A 78 29.54 1.81 -29.10
CA ALA A 78 29.61 0.64 -29.99
C ALA A 78 29.77 1.02 -31.47
N HIS A 79 29.21 2.16 -31.88
CA HIS A 79 29.22 2.69 -33.25
C HIS A 79 29.74 4.15 -33.29
N PRO A 80 31.04 4.39 -33.05
CA PRO A 80 31.57 5.75 -32.84
C PRO A 80 31.37 6.73 -34.00
N GLY A 81 31.23 6.24 -35.23
CA GLY A 81 31.06 7.07 -36.43
C GLY A 81 29.70 7.78 -36.54
N PHE A 82 28.71 7.41 -35.72
CA PHE A 82 27.32 7.87 -35.85
C PHE A 82 26.87 8.83 -34.73
N GLY A 83 27.58 8.87 -33.60
CA GLY A 83 27.19 9.66 -32.44
C GLY A 83 26.03 9.05 -31.64
N ALA A 84 25.47 9.80 -30.67
CA ALA A 84 24.48 9.28 -29.73
C ALA A 84 23.02 9.47 -30.16
N ALA A 85 22.72 10.29 -31.18
CA ALA A 85 21.36 10.66 -31.55
C ALA A 85 20.66 9.61 -32.44
N HIS A 86 20.55 8.37 -31.94
CA HIS A 86 20.06 7.20 -32.68
C HIS A 86 19.05 6.35 -31.91
N GLY A 87 18.53 6.84 -30.77
CA GLY A 87 17.50 6.17 -29.97
C GLY A 87 16.08 6.56 -30.34
N PHE A 88 15.11 5.67 -30.10
CA PHE A 88 13.68 5.99 -30.14
C PHE A 88 12.98 5.51 -28.87
N ASP A 89 12.02 6.30 -28.37
CA ASP A 89 11.08 5.93 -27.30
C ASP A 89 9.79 6.71 -27.55
N PHE A 90 8.71 5.99 -27.89
CA PHE A 90 7.49 6.62 -28.38
C PHE A 90 6.25 5.80 -28.05
N THR A 91 5.19 6.50 -27.62
CA THR A 91 3.86 5.93 -27.40
C THR A 91 2.94 6.30 -28.56
N THR A 92 2.36 5.29 -29.19
CA THR A 92 1.45 5.44 -30.33
C THR A 92 0.14 6.13 -29.92
N PRO A 93 -0.50 6.89 -30.83
CA PRO A 93 -1.92 7.24 -30.68
C PRO A 93 -2.79 5.99 -30.62
N SER A 94 -4.02 6.07 -30.11
CA SER A 94 -4.94 4.93 -30.03
C SER A 94 -5.03 4.14 -31.36
N LEU A 95 -4.60 2.88 -31.35
CA LEU A 95 -4.52 2.02 -32.52
C LEU A 95 -5.78 1.17 -32.73
N GLY A 96 -6.70 1.16 -31.76
CA GLY A 96 -7.94 0.38 -31.78
C GLY A 96 -7.97 -0.67 -30.67
N LYS A 97 -8.88 -1.65 -30.77
CA LYS A 97 -9.02 -2.75 -29.81
C LYS A 97 -9.04 -4.11 -30.49
N GLY A 98 -8.65 -5.14 -29.75
CA GLY A 98 -8.63 -6.53 -30.19
C GLY A 98 -7.22 -7.12 -30.21
N PRO A 99 -7.12 -8.43 -30.49
CA PRO A 99 -5.83 -9.05 -30.75
C PRO A 99 -5.25 -8.49 -32.06
N GLY A 100 -3.94 -8.29 -32.08
CA GLY A 100 -3.21 -7.91 -33.27
C GLY A 100 -1.72 -8.18 -33.08
N GLN A 101 -0.94 -7.85 -34.10
CA GLN A 101 0.50 -7.98 -34.08
C GLN A 101 1.10 -6.61 -34.33
N ILE A 102 2.03 -6.20 -33.47
CA ILE A 102 2.82 -4.99 -33.63
C ILE A 102 4.14 -5.36 -34.28
N CYS A 103 4.52 -4.67 -35.36
CA CYS A 103 5.82 -4.85 -36.01
C CYS A 103 6.54 -3.51 -36.09
N VAL A 104 7.85 -3.52 -35.81
CA VAL A 104 8.70 -2.33 -35.82
C VAL A 104 9.84 -2.53 -36.81
N TRP A 105 10.06 -1.58 -37.72
CA TRP A 105 11.17 -1.61 -38.68
C TRP A 105 11.82 -0.25 -38.88
N ILE A 106 13.08 -0.27 -39.28
CA ILE A 106 13.88 0.91 -39.65
C ILE A 106 13.72 1.16 -41.15
N GLU A 107 13.56 2.41 -41.55
CA GLU A 107 13.54 2.80 -42.96
C GLU A 107 14.96 3.04 -43.48
N ASN A 108 15.31 2.41 -44.61
CA ASN A 108 16.62 2.55 -45.24
C ASN A 108 16.79 3.91 -45.94
N VAL A 109 17.98 4.48 -45.85
CA VAL A 109 18.43 5.73 -46.47
C VAL A 109 19.63 5.42 -47.37
N GLY A 110 19.38 4.84 -48.54
CA GLY A 110 20.46 4.49 -49.44
C GLY A 110 20.06 3.42 -50.45
N PRO A 111 21.04 2.89 -51.22
CA PRO A 111 20.81 1.72 -52.06
C PRO A 111 20.54 0.48 -51.20
N GLY A 112 19.66 -0.40 -51.67
CA GLY A 112 19.38 -1.67 -51.00
C GLY A 112 17.90 -1.93 -50.81
N SER A 113 17.58 -2.65 -49.75
CA SER A 113 16.23 -2.99 -49.31
C SER A 113 15.47 -1.73 -48.88
N ARG A 114 14.17 -1.89 -48.61
CA ARG A 114 13.32 -0.83 -48.08
C ARG A 114 13.66 -0.47 -46.63
N GLY A 115 14.32 -1.37 -45.89
CA GLY A 115 14.52 -1.23 -44.46
C GLY A 115 14.81 -2.55 -43.75
N ARG A 116 15.00 -2.51 -42.44
CA ARG A 116 15.20 -3.71 -41.60
C ARG A 116 14.10 -3.85 -40.56
N LEU A 117 13.43 -5.00 -40.55
CA LEU A 117 12.50 -5.38 -39.49
C LEU A 117 13.30 -5.64 -38.20
N LEU A 118 12.93 -4.98 -37.11
CA LEU A 118 13.54 -5.19 -35.78
C LEU A 118 12.83 -6.30 -35.01
N GLY A 119 11.52 -6.42 -35.15
CA GLY A 119 10.74 -7.47 -34.52
C GLY A 119 9.23 -7.29 -34.67
N CYS A 120 8.51 -8.38 -34.42
CA CYS A 120 7.06 -8.38 -34.31
C CYS A 120 6.64 -9.05 -33.00
N GLN A 121 5.62 -8.53 -32.33
CA GLN A 121 5.07 -9.08 -31.10
C GLN A 121 3.54 -9.16 -31.18
N ASP A 122 2.98 -10.30 -30.76
CA ASP A 122 1.54 -10.45 -30.63
C ASP A 122 1.07 -9.71 -29.37
N VAL A 123 0.04 -8.88 -29.54
CA VAL A 123 -0.50 -8.01 -28.49
C VAL A 123 -2.03 -8.01 -28.52
N ARG A 124 -2.66 -7.70 -27.40
CA ARG A 124 -4.11 -7.51 -27.33
C ARG A 124 -4.43 -6.15 -26.74
N LEU A 125 -4.97 -5.26 -27.56
CA LEU A 125 -5.40 -3.92 -27.14
C LEU A 125 -6.83 -4.02 -26.57
N THR A 126 -7.08 -3.50 -25.37
CA THR A 126 -8.42 -3.52 -24.77
C THR A 126 -8.98 -2.11 -24.63
N ASN A 127 -10.32 -2.02 -24.63
CA ASN A 127 -11.05 -0.80 -24.26
C ASN A 127 -11.82 -1.07 -22.96
N ASP A 128 -11.10 -1.30 -21.87
CA ASP A 128 -11.75 -1.49 -20.57
C ASP A 128 -12.19 -0.12 -20.04
N ASN A 129 -13.39 0.30 -20.44
CA ASN A 129 -14.03 1.56 -20.07
C ASN A 129 -15.25 1.37 -19.15
N SER A 130 -15.59 0.11 -18.82
CA SER A 130 -16.56 -0.21 -17.79
C SER A 130 -15.82 -0.77 -16.61
N TYR A 131 -16.09 -0.16 -15.46
CA TYR A 131 -15.43 -0.43 -14.20
C TYR A 131 -16.49 -0.81 -13.18
N GLY A 132 -16.05 -1.44 -12.11
CA GLY A 132 -16.91 -1.74 -10.99
C GLY A 132 -16.20 -2.60 -9.99
N SER A 133 -16.80 -2.74 -8.82
CA SER A 133 -16.36 -3.66 -7.79
C SER A 133 -17.57 -4.31 -7.16
N PHE A 134 -17.53 -5.63 -7.00
CA PHE A 134 -18.41 -6.33 -6.08
C PHE A 134 -17.73 -6.39 -4.72
N GLU A 135 -18.13 -5.50 -3.83
CA GLU A 135 -17.41 -5.24 -2.58
C GLU A 135 -17.80 -6.25 -1.50
N SER A 136 -19.10 -6.48 -1.30
CA SER A 136 -19.56 -7.37 -0.23
C SER A 136 -20.81 -8.18 -0.59
N ALA A 137 -20.88 -9.37 0.00
CA ALA A 137 -22.09 -10.19 0.09
C ALA A 137 -22.20 -10.72 1.52
N VAL A 138 -23.10 -10.15 2.32
CA VAL A 138 -23.19 -10.43 3.76
C VAL A 138 -24.60 -10.86 4.12
N ALA A 139 -24.74 -12.01 4.78
CA ALA A 139 -26.03 -12.45 5.30
C ALA A 139 -26.53 -11.45 6.36
N THR A 140 -27.72 -10.89 6.17
CA THR A 140 -28.38 -9.98 7.13
C THR A 140 -29.37 -10.72 8.02
N ASP A 141 -29.90 -11.85 7.55
CA ASP A 141 -30.55 -12.87 8.36
C ASP A 141 -30.49 -14.25 7.68
N ALA A 142 -31.22 -15.23 8.23
CA ALA A 142 -31.27 -16.60 7.72
C ALA A 142 -31.77 -16.73 6.27
N ARG A 143 -32.38 -15.69 5.68
CA ARG A 143 -32.92 -15.71 4.32
C ARG A 143 -32.56 -14.50 3.46
N ARG A 144 -31.77 -13.56 3.98
CA ARG A 144 -31.42 -12.33 3.26
C ARG A 144 -29.92 -12.10 3.27
N VAL A 145 -29.42 -11.62 2.15
CA VAL A 145 -28.02 -11.24 1.94
C VAL A 145 -27.99 -9.83 1.34
N ARG A 146 -27.24 -8.93 1.97
CA ARG A 146 -26.97 -7.59 1.44
C ARG A 146 -25.75 -7.63 0.53
N LEU A 147 -25.89 -7.02 -0.64
CA LEU A 147 -24.87 -6.89 -1.67
C LEU A 147 -24.48 -5.43 -1.81
N THR A 148 -23.19 -5.13 -1.78
CA THR A 148 -22.67 -3.77 -1.99
C THR A 148 -21.57 -3.74 -3.04
N GLY A 149 -21.45 -2.59 -3.70
CA GLY A 149 -20.42 -2.34 -4.68
C GLY A 149 -20.72 -1.13 -5.55
N TRP A 150 -20.07 -1.06 -6.70
CA TRP A 150 -20.34 -0.01 -7.69
C TRP A 150 -20.10 -0.52 -9.11
N GLY A 151 -20.67 0.18 -10.08
CA GLY A 151 -20.48 -0.04 -11.51
C GLY A 151 -20.53 1.28 -12.25
N LEU A 152 -19.60 1.48 -13.19
CA LEU A 152 -19.45 2.68 -14.00
C LEU A 152 -19.21 2.28 -15.45
N ASP A 153 -19.77 3.07 -16.36
CA ASP A 153 -19.44 3.05 -17.78
C ASP A 153 -18.94 4.45 -18.18
N MET A 154 -17.67 4.55 -18.58
CA MET A 154 -17.06 5.81 -19.01
C MET A 154 -17.60 6.33 -20.35
N GLU A 155 -18.40 5.55 -21.10
CA GLU A 155 -19.17 6.09 -22.24
C GLU A 155 -20.34 6.95 -21.77
N THR A 156 -20.85 6.71 -20.56
CA THR A 156 -21.94 7.49 -19.94
C THR A 156 -21.58 7.88 -18.50
N PRO A 157 -20.51 8.66 -18.29
CA PRO A 157 -19.87 8.83 -16.98
C PRO A 157 -20.75 9.53 -15.94
N SER A 158 -21.86 10.17 -16.36
CA SER A 158 -22.79 10.87 -15.48
C SER A 158 -24.08 10.09 -15.16
N LYS A 159 -24.29 8.90 -15.73
CA LYS A 159 -25.52 8.12 -15.60
C LYS A 159 -25.31 6.88 -14.74
N SER A 160 -26.29 6.55 -13.91
CA SER A 160 -26.36 5.25 -13.24
C SER A 160 -26.61 4.14 -14.26
N ILE A 161 -25.95 3.00 -14.04
CA ILE A 161 -26.08 1.81 -14.88
C ILE A 161 -26.82 0.68 -14.13
N GLN A 162 -27.21 -0.38 -14.84
CA GLN A 162 -27.91 -1.52 -14.26
C GLN A 162 -26.94 -2.67 -13.98
N VAL A 163 -26.34 -2.80 -12.80
CA VAL A 163 -25.51 -3.98 -12.51
C VAL A 163 -26.33 -5.27 -12.57
N ALA A 164 -25.73 -6.34 -13.10
CA ALA A 164 -26.37 -7.65 -13.12
C ALA A 164 -25.84 -8.51 -11.98
N TRP A 165 -26.71 -9.29 -11.35
CA TRP A 165 -26.35 -10.25 -10.31
C TRP A 165 -27.04 -11.59 -10.55
N ARG A 166 -26.44 -12.68 -10.10
CA ARG A 166 -27.09 -14.00 -10.07
C ARG A 166 -26.78 -14.72 -8.77
N LEU A 167 -27.74 -15.52 -8.32
CA LEU A 167 -27.60 -16.43 -7.20
C LEU A 167 -27.41 -17.86 -7.71
N ASN A 168 -26.33 -18.49 -7.26
CA ASN A 168 -25.85 -19.80 -7.71
C ASN A 168 -25.79 -19.84 -9.25
N ASP A 169 -26.33 -20.89 -9.85
CA ASP A 169 -26.45 -21.04 -11.30
C ASP A 169 -27.79 -20.54 -11.83
N GLY A 170 -28.46 -19.66 -11.08
CA GLY A 170 -29.73 -19.04 -11.46
C GLY A 170 -29.61 -18.02 -12.58
N SER A 171 -30.77 -17.49 -13.00
CA SER A 171 -30.85 -16.46 -14.04
C SER A 171 -30.32 -15.11 -13.56
N TRP A 172 -29.61 -14.40 -14.44
CA TRP A 172 -29.18 -13.02 -14.18
C TRP A 172 -30.37 -12.10 -13.93
N GLN A 173 -30.28 -11.35 -12.84
CA GLN A 173 -31.18 -10.29 -12.42
C GLN A 173 -30.43 -8.95 -12.52
N PHE A 174 -31.17 -7.83 -12.52
CA PHE A 174 -30.57 -6.50 -12.68
C PHE A 174 -30.96 -5.59 -11.52
N GLN A 175 -30.02 -4.75 -11.11
CA GLN A 175 -30.22 -3.72 -10.10
C GLN A 175 -29.61 -2.41 -10.59
N THR A 176 -30.29 -1.29 -10.38
CA THR A 176 -29.70 0.03 -10.69
C THR A 176 -28.64 0.39 -9.67
N ALA A 177 -27.47 0.81 -10.14
CA ALA A 177 -26.41 1.37 -9.31
C ALA A 177 -26.61 2.88 -9.13
N ASP A 178 -27.64 3.25 -8.36
CA ASP A 178 -28.07 4.62 -8.08
C ASP A 178 -27.78 5.10 -6.66
N VAL A 179 -26.83 4.46 -5.98
CA VAL A 179 -26.27 4.90 -4.71
C VAL A 179 -25.14 5.90 -4.97
N ALA A 180 -25.07 6.95 -4.15
CA ALA A 180 -24.03 7.96 -4.29
C ALA A 180 -22.65 7.35 -3.99
N SER A 181 -21.70 7.58 -4.89
CA SER A 181 -20.31 7.11 -4.73
C SER A 181 -19.34 8.29 -4.92
N PRO A 182 -19.30 9.28 -4.01
CA PRO A 182 -18.47 10.48 -4.20
C PRO A 182 -16.98 10.18 -4.31
N ALA A 183 -16.51 9.14 -3.62
CA ALA A 183 -15.14 8.64 -3.73
C ALA A 183 -14.85 8.15 -5.16
N ILE A 184 -15.76 7.38 -5.76
CA ILE A 184 -15.64 6.89 -7.14
C ILE A 184 -15.73 8.03 -8.15
N ASN A 185 -16.61 9.00 -7.95
CA ASN A 185 -16.71 10.20 -8.78
C ASN A 185 -15.38 10.99 -8.80
N THR A 186 -14.79 11.16 -7.62
CA THR A 186 -13.52 11.87 -7.47
C THR A 186 -12.37 11.07 -8.07
N PHE A 187 -12.32 9.77 -7.80
CA PHE A 187 -11.29 8.84 -8.29
C PHE A 187 -11.30 8.70 -9.82
N MET A 188 -12.48 8.55 -10.43
CA MET A 188 -12.62 8.34 -11.88
C MET A 188 -12.74 9.65 -12.68
N GLY A 189 -12.81 10.80 -12.02
CA GLY A 189 -13.04 12.09 -12.67
C GLY A 189 -14.43 12.20 -13.33
N VAL A 190 -15.46 11.61 -12.70
CA VAL A 190 -16.83 11.55 -13.21
C VAL A 190 -17.85 12.19 -12.26
N THR A 191 -19.12 12.25 -12.68
CA THR A 191 -20.23 12.77 -11.87
C THR A 191 -21.37 11.76 -11.81
N GLY A 192 -22.42 12.00 -11.03
CA GLY A 192 -23.57 11.09 -10.96
C GLY A 192 -23.46 10.05 -9.84
N LYS A 193 -24.23 8.97 -9.95
CA LYS A 193 -24.32 7.90 -8.96
C LYS A 193 -23.98 6.56 -9.60
N HIS A 194 -23.11 5.80 -8.95
CA HIS A 194 -22.51 4.59 -9.51
C HIS A 194 -22.50 3.41 -8.53
N GLY A 195 -22.95 3.59 -7.29
CA GLY A 195 -22.95 2.55 -6.27
C GLY A 195 -24.22 1.71 -6.31
N PHE A 196 -24.16 0.47 -5.84
CA PHE A 196 -25.34 -0.35 -5.55
C PHE A 196 -25.26 -0.87 -4.10
N ASP A 197 -26.43 -0.95 -3.47
CA ASP A 197 -26.61 -1.45 -2.12
C ASP A 197 -28.04 -2.00 -2.00
N PHE A 198 -28.18 -3.31 -1.96
CA PHE A 198 -29.50 -3.95 -1.95
C PHE A 198 -29.47 -5.33 -1.31
N GLU A 199 -30.61 -5.79 -0.80
CA GLU A 199 -30.77 -7.14 -0.27
C GLU A 199 -31.38 -8.07 -1.30
N ILE A 200 -30.89 -9.31 -1.33
CA ILE A 200 -31.47 -10.42 -2.07
C ILE A 200 -31.95 -11.51 -1.12
N SER A 201 -33.00 -12.22 -1.49
CA SER A 201 -33.43 -13.42 -0.76
C SER A 201 -32.59 -14.63 -1.18
N VAL A 202 -32.17 -15.43 -0.22
CA VAL A 202 -31.33 -16.62 -0.44
C VAL A 202 -31.89 -17.86 0.28
N PRO A 203 -31.75 -19.06 -0.29
CA PRO A 203 -31.98 -20.33 0.41
C PRO A 203 -31.06 -20.48 1.62
N LEU A 204 -31.45 -21.30 2.61
CA LEU A 204 -30.54 -21.68 3.71
C LEU A 204 -29.33 -22.47 3.19
N GLY A 205 -28.18 -22.27 3.82
CA GLY A 205 -26.92 -22.93 3.49
C GLY A 205 -25.96 -22.03 2.72
N THR A 206 -25.00 -22.65 2.04
CA THR A 206 -23.97 -21.95 1.27
C THR A 206 -24.47 -21.60 -0.12
N ASN A 207 -24.47 -20.31 -0.44
CA ASN A 207 -24.88 -19.75 -1.72
C ASN A 207 -23.75 -18.94 -2.35
N LYS A 208 -23.65 -18.96 -3.67
CA LYS A 208 -22.70 -18.16 -4.46
C LYS A 208 -23.45 -17.02 -5.14
N VAL A 209 -23.04 -15.78 -4.92
CA VAL A 209 -23.58 -14.63 -5.64
C VAL A 209 -22.52 -14.15 -6.61
N CYS A 210 -22.87 -13.95 -7.88
CA CYS A 210 -21.97 -13.36 -8.88
C CYS A 210 -22.52 -12.05 -9.37
N MET A 211 -21.64 -11.09 -9.68
CA MET A 211 -22.04 -9.79 -10.20
C MET A 211 -21.27 -9.41 -11.45
N LEU A 212 -21.94 -8.64 -12.31
CA LEU A 212 -21.41 -8.09 -13.53
C LEU A 212 -21.79 -6.61 -13.64
N SER A 213 -20.91 -5.81 -14.22
CA SER A 213 -21.21 -4.43 -14.63
C SER A 213 -21.50 -4.42 -16.14
N PRO A 214 -22.74 -4.19 -16.59
CA PRO A 214 -23.01 -4.10 -18.02
C PRO A 214 -22.55 -2.78 -18.60
N LYS A 215 -22.12 -2.88 -19.85
CA LYS A 215 -21.86 -1.75 -20.73
C LYS A 215 -23.19 -1.19 -21.23
N TYR A 216 -23.43 0.10 -21.04
CA TYR A 216 -24.66 0.77 -21.42
C TYR A 216 -24.95 0.56 -22.91
N GLY A 217 -26.11 -0.04 -23.24
CA GLY A 217 -26.63 -0.16 -24.60
C GLY A 217 -25.99 -1.21 -25.53
N ARG A 218 -25.11 -2.12 -25.05
CA ARG A 218 -24.37 -3.04 -25.95
C ARG A 218 -24.31 -4.52 -25.55
N GLY A 219 -24.97 -4.95 -24.48
CA GLY A 219 -25.10 -6.38 -24.11
C GLY A 219 -23.80 -7.10 -23.72
N ALA A 220 -22.72 -6.36 -23.43
CA ALA A 220 -21.45 -6.88 -22.92
C ALA A 220 -21.28 -6.50 -21.44
N PHE A 221 -20.53 -7.31 -20.69
CA PHE A 221 -20.41 -7.22 -19.23
C PHE A 221 -18.94 -7.25 -18.79
N ALA A 222 -18.57 -6.43 -17.81
CA ALA A 222 -17.34 -6.60 -17.03
C ALA A 222 -17.64 -7.52 -15.84
N ASP A 223 -16.79 -8.53 -15.64
CA ASP A 223 -16.93 -9.45 -14.51
C ASP A 223 -16.50 -8.75 -13.21
N LEU A 224 -17.42 -8.65 -12.25
CA LEU A 224 -17.12 -8.10 -10.92
C LEU A 224 -16.77 -9.20 -9.92
N GLY A 225 -16.82 -10.47 -10.36
CA GLY A 225 -16.51 -11.63 -9.55
C GLY A 225 -17.71 -12.22 -8.82
N CYS A 226 -17.43 -13.28 -8.07
CA CYS A 226 -18.42 -13.97 -7.25
C CYS A 226 -17.97 -14.03 -5.79
N LYS A 227 -18.93 -13.99 -4.87
CA LYS A 227 -18.74 -14.20 -3.43
C LYS A 227 -19.63 -15.33 -2.95
N THR A 228 -19.10 -16.14 -2.04
CA THR A 228 -19.87 -17.19 -1.37
C THR A 228 -20.35 -16.67 -0.03
N VAL A 229 -21.61 -16.91 0.29
CA VAL A 229 -22.27 -16.51 1.54
C VAL A 229 -23.01 -17.71 2.12
N THR A 230 -22.80 -17.98 3.40
CA THR A 230 -23.48 -19.08 4.11
C THR A 230 -24.46 -18.48 5.12
N ASN A 231 -25.74 -18.83 5.02
CA ASN A 231 -26.81 -18.37 5.90
C ASN A 231 -27.53 -19.56 6.53
N GLU A 232 -27.45 -19.72 7.84
CA GLU A 232 -27.99 -20.88 8.57
C GLU A 232 -29.24 -20.53 9.39
N SER A 233 -30.04 -21.55 9.71
CA SER A 233 -31.17 -21.42 10.64
C SER A 233 -30.63 -21.30 12.06
N LEU A 234 -30.63 -20.08 12.60
CA LEU A 234 -29.93 -19.74 13.83
C LEU A 234 -30.54 -20.43 15.07
N THR A 235 -29.82 -21.42 15.61
CA THR A 235 -29.34 -21.30 17.00
C THR A 235 -28.00 -20.54 16.95
N PRO A 236 -27.72 -19.59 17.85
CA PRO A 236 -26.65 -18.62 17.63
C PRO A 236 -25.26 -19.25 17.72
N VAL A 237 -24.51 -19.22 16.62
CA VAL A 237 -23.04 -19.21 16.58
C VAL A 237 -22.65 -18.07 15.63
N GLY A 238 -21.96 -17.06 16.15
CA GLY A 238 -21.81 -15.75 15.52
C GLY A 238 -20.70 -15.71 14.48
N ILE A 239 -20.97 -15.02 13.38
CA ILE A 239 -19.94 -14.37 12.56
C ILE A 239 -19.39 -13.22 13.42
N GLY A 240 -18.36 -13.48 14.24
CA GLY A 240 -17.80 -12.49 15.16
C GLY A 240 -16.87 -12.98 16.30
N ASP A 241 -16.54 -14.27 16.39
CA ASP A 241 -15.97 -14.84 17.63
C ASP A 241 -14.43 -14.78 17.78
N ASP A 242 -13.68 -14.21 16.82
CA ASP A 242 -12.21 -14.14 16.99
C ASP A 242 -11.75 -12.98 17.89
N LEU A 243 -12.51 -11.88 18.02
CA LEU A 243 -12.09 -10.73 18.81
C LEU A 243 -12.70 -10.81 20.21
N LEU A 244 -11.87 -11.13 21.20
CA LEU A 244 -12.33 -11.53 22.54
C LEU A 244 -12.47 -10.34 23.49
N SER A 245 -11.65 -9.30 23.31
CA SER A 245 -11.73 -8.07 24.10
C SER A 245 -11.11 -6.90 23.34
N VAL A 246 -11.69 -5.70 23.48
CA VAL A 246 -11.15 -4.46 22.93
C VAL A 246 -11.35 -3.33 23.93
N LYS A 247 -10.33 -2.48 24.07
CA LYS A 247 -10.38 -1.24 24.83
C LYS A 247 -9.80 -0.12 23.98
N ARG A 248 -10.39 1.07 24.07
CA ARG A 248 -9.77 2.28 23.54
C ARG A 248 -8.57 2.64 24.40
N VAL A 249 -7.44 2.94 23.76
CA VAL A 249 -6.26 3.47 24.44
C VAL A 249 -6.48 4.96 24.65
N LYS A 250 -6.84 5.36 25.87
CA LYS A 250 -7.22 6.74 26.18
C LYS A 250 -7.00 7.08 27.65
N PRO A 251 -7.05 8.37 28.01
CA PRO A 251 -7.10 8.77 29.40
C PRO A 251 -8.34 8.23 30.12
N LYS A 252 -8.24 8.13 31.45
CA LYS A 252 -9.36 7.74 32.31
C LYS A 252 -10.56 8.69 32.16
N THR A 253 -11.75 8.21 32.51
CA THR A 253 -12.97 9.02 32.51
C THR A 253 -12.84 10.28 33.36
N GLY A 254 -13.35 11.39 32.83
CA GLY A 254 -13.28 12.72 33.45
C GLY A 254 -11.96 13.47 33.20
N HIS A 255 -10.99 12.86 32.50
CA HIS A 255 -9.79 13.56 32.07
C HIS A 255 -10.09 14.58 30.96
N PRO A 256 -9.44 15.75 30.89
CA PRO A 256 -9.67 16.74 29.82
C PRO A 256 -9.49 16.21 28.40
N PHE A 257 -8.67 15.18 28.25
CA PHE A 257 -8.38 14.54 26.97
C PHE A 257 -9.10 13.19 26.77
N GLU A 258 -10.13 12.88 27.55
CA GLU A 258 -10.86 11.61 27.45
C GLU A 258 -11.35 11.29 26.02
N PHE A 259 -11.72 12.32 25.25
CA PHE A 259 -12.35 12.15 23.94
C PHE A 259 -11.43 12.44 22.75
N MET A 260 -10.16 12.78 22.98
CA MET A 260 -9.23 13.08 21.89
C MET A 260 -9.03 11.87 20.98
N SER A 261 -9.04 12.10 19.68
CA SER A 261 -8.65 11.13 18.67
C SER A 261 -7.13 11.03 18.61
N ARG A 262 -6.62 9.83 18.44
CA ARG A 262 -5.18 9.52 18.36
C ARG A 262 -4.93 8.53 17.26
N ASP A 263 -4.21 8.99 16.25
CA ASP A 263 -3.82 8.20 15.10
C ASP A 263 -2.62 7.29 15.39
N ALA A 264 -2.54 6.17 14.65
CA ALA A 264 -1.64 5.06 14.92
C ALA A 264 -1.76 4.58 16.38
N GLY A 265 -0.74 3.90 16.90
CA GLY A 265 -0.74 3.41 18.28
C GLY A 265 0.49 2.55 18.52
N ILE A 266 1.64 3.15 18.28
CA ILE A 266 2.93 2.49 18.45
C ILE A 266 3.19 2.37 19.94
N SER A 267 3.56 1.17 20.39
CA SER A 267 3.81 0.93 21.81
C SER A 267 5.10 0.14 22.02
N THR A 268 5.62 0.23 23.22
CA THR A 268 6.65 -0.68 23.70
C THR A 268 6.48 -0.95 25.18
N THR A 269 6.73 -2.20 25.59
CA THR A 269 6.68 -2.59 26.99
C THR A 269 8.02 -2.24 27.64
N LEU A 270 7.96 -1.49 28.73
CA LEU A 270 9.11 -1.15 29.56
C LEU A 270 9.49 -2.34 30.45
N SER A 271 10.69 -2.31 31.02
CA SER A 271 11.19 -3.46 31.81
C SER A 271 10.45 -3.67 33.13
N ASP A 272 9.73 -2.66 33.64
CA ASP A 272 8.81 -2.81 34.78
C ASP A 272 7.41 -3.34 34.36
N GLY A 273 7.25 -3.65 33.08
CA GLY A 273 6.01 -4.16 32.47
C GLY A 273 4.98 -3.08 32.16
N SER A 274 5.27 -1.80 32.41
CA SER A 274 4.43 -0.67 31.99
C SER A 274 4.57 -0.40 30.49
N VAL A 275 3.73 0.46 29.92
CA VAL A 275 3.68 0.70 28.47
C VAL A 275 3.91 2.16 28.15
N MET A 276 4.82 2.41 27.22
CA MET A 276 4.93 3.69 26.54
C MET A 276 4.14 3.63 25.24
N TRP A 277 3.28 4.63 25.03
CA TRP A 277 2.47 4.79 23.83
C TRP A 277 2.91 6.03 23.06
N PHE A 278 2.96 5.90 21.74
CA PHE A 278 3.28 6.94 20.78
C PHE A 278 2.22 6.97 19.69
N PHE A 279 1.74 8.17 19.40
CA PHE A 279 0.65 8.42 18.46
C PHE A 279 1.10 9.46 17.45
N GLY A 280 0.57 9.35 16.24
CA GLY A 280 0.69 10.39 15.22
C GLY A 280 -0.31 11.51 15.49
N ASP A 281 -1.02 11.89 14.44
CA ASP A 281 -1.99 12.97 14.46
C ASP A 281 -3.02 12.78 15.59
N THR A 282 -3.01 13.75 16.50
CA THR A 282 -3.82 13.77 17.71
C THR A 282 -4.69 15.00 17.69
N SER A 283 -6.00 14.84 17.79
CA SER A 283 -6.95 15.94 17.66
C SER A 283 -8.14 15.80 18.59
N ASP A 284 -8.79 16.91 18.89
CA ASP A 284 -10.11 16.92 19.52
C ASP A 284 -11.00 17.95 18.82
N PHE A 285 -12.30 17.74 18.93
CA PHE A 285 -13.33 18.55 18.28
C PHE A 285 -14.39 18.98 19.30
N THR A 286 -15.03 20.12 19.06
CA THR A 286 -16.19 20.59 19.81
C THR A 286 -17.41 19.71 19.52
N SER A 287 -18.48 19.87 20.31
CA SER A 287 -19.76 19.19 20.05
C SER A 287 -20.36 19.56 18.69
N THR A 288 -20.01 20.73 18.15
CA THR A 288 -20.44 21.21 16.82
C THR A 288 -19.59 20.70 15.66
N GLY A 289 -18.54 19.91 15.95
CA GLY A 289 -17.62 19.38 14.94
C GLY A 289 -16.45 20.31 14.57
N ALA A 290 -16.36 21.52 15.14
CA ALA A 290 -15.20 22.39 14.95
C ALA A 290 -13.94 21.81 15.64
N LEU A 291 -12.79 21.86 14.97
CA LEU A 291 -11.50 21.43 15.51
C LEU A 291 -11.11 22.28 16.73
N LYS A 292 -10.87 21.64 17.87
CA LYS A 292 -10.36 22.31 19.08
C LYS A 292 -8.84 22.46 19.02
N PHE A 293 -8.15 21.37 18.68
CA PHE A 293 -6.71 21.36 18.51
C PHE A 293 -6.29 20.22 17.59
N PHE A 294 -5.08 20.35 17.06
CA PHE A 294 -4.38 19.32 16.31
C PHE A 294 -2.90 19.34 16.70
N VAL A 295 -2.36 18.18 17.08
CA VAL A 295 -0.95 17.96 17.44
C VAL A 295 -0.48 16.74 16.66
N ASN A 296 0.56 16.89 15.85
CA ASN A 296 0.96 15.85 14.88
C ASN A 296 1.62 14.61 15.50
N ASN A 297 2.05 14.67 16.77
CA ASN A 297 2.46 13.50 17.52
C ASN A 297 2.29 13.71 19.03
N THR A 298 1.91 12.66 19.74
CA THR A 298 1.85 12.66 21.20
C THR A 298 2.40 11.36 21.76
N ALA A 299 2.87 11.40 23.00
CA ALA A 299 3.32 10.21 23.72
C ALA A 299 2.82 10.25 25.16
N THR A 300 2.63 9.08 25.75
CA THR A 300 2.12 8.93 27.10
C THR A 300 2.53 7.59 27.70
N TRP A 301 2.39 7.48 29.02
CA TRP A 301 2.61 6.26 29.78
C TRP A 301 1.30 5.67 30.27
N ALA A 302 1.27 4.34 30.40
CA ALA A 302 0.22 3.56 31.04
C ALA A 302 0.84 2.51 31.97
N SER A 303 0.17 2.23 33.09
CA SER A 303 0.69 1.27 34.08
C SER A 303 0.67 -0.16 33.56
N SER A 304 1.48 -1.02 34.16
CA SER A 304 1.53 -2.45 33.83
C SER A 304 0.21 -3.19 34.11
N SER A 305 -0.59 -2.67 35.05
CA SER A 305 -1.88 -3.20 35.47
C SER A 305 -3.06 -2.74 34.62
N ASP A 306 -2.94 -1.59 33.95
CA ASP A 306 -3.99 -1.06 33.07
C ASP A 306 -3.37 -0.40 31.83
N PRO A 307 -2.83 -1.20 30.90
CA PRO A 307 -2.03 -0.71 29.78
C PRO A 307 -2.82 0.10 28.74
N ALA A 308 -4.15 0.10 28.80
CA ALA A 308 -5.00 0.89 27.91
C ALA A 308 -5.40 2.27 28.48
N THR A 309 -5.25 2.48 29.79
CA THR A 309 -5.58 3.76 30.43
C THR A 309 -4.34 4.63 30.52
N THR A 310 -4.30 5.70 29.73
CA THR A 310 -3.14 6.59 29.63
C THR A 310 -3.15 7.69 30.70
N THR A 311 -1.97 8.22 31.01
CA THR A 311 -1.74 9.23 32.07
C THR A 311 -1.20 10.55 31.50
N ASP A 312 -1.90 11.07 30.50
CA ASP A 312 -1.48 12.27 29.79
C ASP A 312 -1.33 13.50 30.70
N ALA A 313 -0.29 14.30 30.48
CA ALA A 313 -0.10 15.56 31.18
C ALA A 313 -1.03 16.65 30.65
N VAL A 314 -1.62 17.42 31.56
CA VAL A 314 -2.44 18.59 31.24
C VAL A 314 -1.62 19.85 31.43
N ARG A 315 -1.71 20.75 30.45
CA ARG A 315 -1.07 22.06 30.47
C ARG A 315 -1.95 23.09 31.18
N SER A 316 -1.34 23.99 31.93
CA SER A 316 -2.05 25.15 32.50
C SER A 316 -2.18 26.30 31.51
N ASP A 317 -1.31 26.37 30.51
CA ASP A 317 -1.20 27.49 29.55
C ASP A 317 -1.96 27.25 28.25
N ARG A 318 -2.32 26.00 27.92
CA ARG A 318 -2.94 25.63 26.65
C ARG A 318 -3.91 24.47 26.79
N THR A 319 -4.77 24.33 25.80
CA THR A 319 -5.78 23.26 25.73
C THR A 319 -5.33 22.03 24.95
N GLU A 320 -4.28 22.13 24.13
CA GLU A 320 -3.71 20.97 23.43
C GLU A 320 -2.78 20.12 24.32
N PRO A 321 -2.63 18.81 24.06
CA PRO A 321 -1.63 17.98 24.72
C PRO A 321 -0.20 18.39 24.36
N TYR A 322 0.79 17.87 25.11
CA TYR A 322 2.19 18.09 24.80
C TYR A 322 2.58 17.43 23.48
N LEU A 323 3.26 18.20 22.61
CA LEU A 323 3.98 17.67 21.46
C LEU A 323 5.18 16.85 21.97
N SER A 324 5.27 15.58 21.53
CA SER A 324 6.29 14.66 22.04
C SER A 324 7.64 14.86 21.35
N MET A 325 7.63 15.11 20.06
CA MET A 325 8.80 15.26 19.20
C MET A 325 8.60 16.45 18.25
N GLN A 326 9.65 17.23 18.05
CA GLN A 326 9.67 18.35 17.11
C GLN A 326 10.92 18.25 16.22
N PRO A 327 10.83 18.65 14.93
CA PRO A 327 12.01 18.71 14.07
C PRO A 327 13.09 19.62 14.66
N ILE A 328 14.33 19.15 14.67
CA ILE A 328 15.50 19.91 15.14
C ILE A 328 16.37 20.43 13.99
N ALA A 329 16.10 19.97 12.78
CA ALA A 329 16.78 20.40 11.56
C ALA A 329 15.79 20.36 10.37
N PRO A 330 16.03 21.14 9.31
CA PRO A 330 15.27 21.03 8.07
C PRO A 330 15.36 19.61 7.49
N PHE A 331 14.31 19.19 6.80
CA PHE A 331 14.33 17.95 6.05
C PHE A 331 15.27 18.05 4.84
N SER A 332 15.90 16.94 4.46
CA SER A 332 16.83 16.86 3.32
C SER A 332 16.19 17.36 2.02
N GLN A 333 14.90 17.09 1.83
CA GLN A 333 14.05 17.74 0.84
C GLN A 333 13.01 18.61 1.56
N PRO A 334 12.96 19.93 1.31
CA PRO A 334 12.03 20.81 1.99
C PRO A 334 10.58 20.48 1.67
N CYS A 335 9.68 20.84 2.58
CA CYS A 335 8.25 20.71 2.33
C CYS A 335 7.76 21.73 1.31
N PRO A 336 6.75 21.39 0.48
CA PRO A 336 6.12 22.35 -0.40
C PRO A 336 5.60 23.57 0.36
N ALA A 337 5.50 24.71 -0.32
CA ALA A 337 4.99 25.93 0.31
C ALA A 337 3.59 25.70 0.89
N GLY A 338 3.39 26.12 2.15
CA GLY A 338 2.12 25.93 2.88
C GLY A 338 1.94 24.56 3.52
N TRP A 339 2.90 23.64 3.40
CA TRP A 339 2.88 22.34 4.09
C TRP A 339 3.67 22.41 5.41
N SER A 340 3.27 21.60 6.38
CA SER A 340 3.89 21.52 7.70
C SER A 340 4.94 20.40 7.74
N SER A 341 6.06 20.65 8.40
CA SER A 341 7.03 19.61 8.74
C SER A 341 6.62 18.94 10.04
N VAL A 342 6.28 17.65 9.99
CA VAL A 342 5.81 16.88 11.13
C VAL A 342 6.63 15.60 11.31
N LEU A 343 6.62 15.05 12.53
CA LEU A 343 7.28 13.79 12.85
C LEU A 343 6.22 12.77 13.24
N TRP A 344 6.10 11.66 12.50
CA TRP A 344 5.18 10.59 12.83
C TRP A 344 5.93 9.39 13.42
N PRO A 345 5.61 8.94 14.64
CA PRO A 345 6.24 7.74 15.20
C PRO A 345 5.85 6.52 14.36
N ALA A 346 6.85 5.72 13.99
CA ALA A 346 6.65 4.53 13.15
C ALA A 346 6.89 3.23 13.92
N SER A 347 7.92 3.21 14.78
CA SER A 347 8.19 2.05 15.65
C SER A 347 8.92 2.47 16.93
N ALA A 348 8.80 1.66 17.98
CA ALA A 348 9.43 1.91 19.27
C ALA A 348 9.99 0.62 19.89
N VAL A 349 11.20 0.70 20.45
CA VAL A 349 11.86 -0.42 21.15
C VAL A 349 12.43 0.02 22.50
N THR A 350 12.17 -0.78 23.54
CA THR A 350 12.78 -0.61 24.87
C THR A 350 14.15 -1.27 24.90
N ILE A 351 15.15 -0.51 25.34
CA ILE A 351 16.52 -0.93 25.60
C ILE A 351 16.79 -0.77 27.11
N PRO A 352 16.90 -1.87 27.88
CA PRO A 352 17.29 -1.78 29.27
C PRO A 352 18.73 -1.27 29.39
N THR A 353 18.92 -0.08 29.97
CA THR A 353 20.25 0.55 30.09
C THR A 353 20.85 0.40 31.48
N SER A 354 20.00 0.22 32.49
CA SER A 354 20.40 -0.06 33.86
C SER A 354 19.33 -0.87 34.61
N PRO A 355 19.56 -1.29 35.87
CA PRO A 355 18.54 -1.90 36.71
C PRO A 355 17.31 -1.02 36.96
N THR A 356 17.41 0.30 36.77
CA THR A 356 16.32 1.27 37.06
C THR A 356 15.93 2.12 35.86
N THR A 357 16.66 2.01 34.75
CA THR A 357 16.47 2.89 33.59
C THR A 357 16.32 2.08 32.32
N ASP A 358 15.35 2.51 31.50
CA ASP A 358 15.18 2.05 30.13
C ASP A 358 15.38 3.24 29.19
N ASP A 359 16.05 3.04 28.07
CA ASP A 359 15.96 3.94 26.92
C ASP A 359 14.94 3.37 25.94
N VAL A 360 13.96 4.17 25.52
CA VAL A 360 13.04 3.85 24.44
C VAL A 360 13.50 4.56 23.18
N LEU A 361 13.93 3.78 22.19
CA LEU A 361 14.29 4.27 20.87
C LEU A 361 13.04 4.30 19.99
N VAL A 362 12.72 5.45 19.41
CA VAL A 362 11.56 5.65 18.54
C VAL A 362 12.04 6.06 17.16
N TYR A 363 11.83 5.19 16.17
CA TYR A 363 12.01 5.55 14.77
C TYR A 363 10.77 6.33 14.31
N PHE A 364 11.00 7.46 13.67
CA PHE A 364 9.92 8.32 13.19
C PHE A 364 10.12 8.67 11.72
N GLY A 365 9.02 8.84 10.99
CA GLY A 365 9.03 9.40 9.65
C GLY A 365 9.11 10.92 9.71
N ASN A 366 9.99 11.51 8.90
CA ASN A 366 9.92 12.91 8.54
C ASN A 366 8.82 13.07 7.50
N VAL A 367 7.78 13.84 7.80
CA VAL A 367 6.62 13.94 6.91
C VAL A 367 6.31 15.39 6.60
N CYS A 368 6.20 15.69 5.31
CA CYS A 368 5.57 16.92 4.87
C CYS A 368 4.07 16.70 4.83
N LEU A 369 3.34 17.40 5.69
CA LEU A 369 1.89 17.29 5.82
C LEU A 369 1.21 18.49 5.17
N GLY A 370 0.40 18.22 4.14
CA GLY A 370 -0.43 19.19 3.44
C GLY A 370 -1.89 19.17 3.93
N GLY A 371 -2.81 19.54 3.04
CA GLY A 371 -4.25 19.39 3.28
C GLY A 371 -4.72 17.93 3.29
N ALA A 372 -6.04 17.70 3.32
CA ALA A 372 -6.63 16.37 3.45
C ALA A 372 -6.01 15.33 2.51
N TRP A 373 -5.44 14.26 3.10
CA TRP A 373 -4.79 13.12 2.42
C TRP A 373 -3.58 13.46 1.55
N LYS A 374 -2.99 14.65 1.72
CA LYS A 374 -1.75 15.04 1.03
C LYS A 374 -0.60 15.03 2.03
N PHE A 375 0.27 14.05 1.92
CA PHE A 375 1.49 13.98 2.69
C PHE A 375 2.62 13.41 1.83
N GLY A 376 3.86 13.59 2.27
CA GLY A 376 5.02 13.01 1.60
C GLY A 376 6.12 12.67 2.60
N SER A 377 6.63 11.44 2.52
CA SER A 377 7.77 11.00 3.34
C SER A 377 9.04 11.74 2.94
N ARG A 378 9.89 12.02 3.93
CA ARG A 378 11.19 12.68 3.80
C ARG A 378 12.30 11.86 4.48
N GLY A 379 12.07 10.56 4.59
CA GLY A 379 12.98 9.60 5.23
C GLY A 379 12.69 9.42 6.71
N MET A 380 13.54 8.66 7.38
CA MET A 380 13.38 8.25 8.77
C MET A 380 14.40 8.95 9.67
N GLY A 381 14.00 9.29 10.89
CA GLY A 381 14.88 9.73 11.96
C GLY A 381 14.73 8.85 13.20
N LEU A 382 15.51 9.18 14.24
CA LEU A 382 15.55 8.44 15.50
C LEU A 382 15.50 9.39 16.70
N ALA A 383 14.59 9.10 17.62
CA ALA A 383 14.47 9.76 18.91
C ALA A 383 14.75 8.79 20.05
N ARG A 384 15.16 9.32 21.20
CA ARG A 384 15.34 8.60 22.44
C ARG A 384 14.51 9.21 23.55
N PHE A 385 13.83 8.37 24.30
CA PHE A 385 13.12 8.70 25.53
C PHE A 385 13.76 7.92 26.67
N THR A 386 14.23 8.61 27.71
CA THR A 386 14.80 7.94 28.88
C THR A 386 13.70 7.79 29.94
N PHE A 387 13.50 6.56 30.40
CA PHE A 387 12.50 6.19 31.39
C PHE A 387 13.18 5.76 32.68
N ASP A 388 12.89 6.46 33.77
CA ASP A 388 13.27 6.08 35.13
C ASP A 388 12.12 5.32 35.79
N ARG A 389 12.35 4.04 36.10
CA ARG A 389 11.37 3.15 36.76
C ARG A 389 10.97 3.65 38.14
N ALA A 390 11.84 4.41 38.82
CA ALA A 390 11.52 5.00 40.12
C ALA A 390 10.62 6.24 40.00
N ALA A 391 10.53 6.84 38.81
CA ALA A 391 9.80 8.08 38.56
C ALA A 391 9.00 8.03 37.25
N PRO A 392 8.02 7.11 37.12
CA PRO A 392 7.21 6.99 35.90
C PRO A 392 6.53 8.33 35.56
N PRO A 393 6.38 8.68 34.27
CA PRO A 393 5.87 9.98 33.83
C PRO A 393 4.34 10.07 33.92
N ASN A 394 3.78 9.64 35.05
CA ASN A 394 2.35 9.72 35.34
C ASN A 394 1.91 11.19 35.42
N ALA A 395 1.03 11.60 34.50
CA ALA A 395 0.60 12.99 34.32
C ALA A 395 1.76 13.97 34.05
N LYS A 396 2.86 13.48 33.48
CA LYS A 396 4.02 14.30 33.09
C LYS A 396 4.22 14.25 31.57
N ALA A 397 4.77 15.33 31.03
CA ALA A 397 5.06 15.41 29.60
C ALA A 397 6.07 14.33 29.21
N VAL A 398 5.77 13.60 28.13
CA VAL A 398 6.66 12.59 27.55
C VAL A 398 7.23 13.17 26.26
N GLN A 399 8.47 13.66 26.33
CA GLN A 399 9.15 14.32 25.23
C GLN A 399 10.48 13.63 24.92
N GLY A 400 10.76 13.46 23.63
CA GLY A 400 11.92 12.72 23.16
C GLY A 400 13.07 13.63 22.78
N GLN A 401 14.29 13.14 22.98
CA GLN A 401 15.49 13.74 22.41
C GLN A 401 15.69 13.19 21.00
N ILE A 402 15.65 14.04 19.97
CA ILE A 402 16.03 13.63 18.61
C ILE A 402 17.55 13.35 18.58
N LEU A 403 17.92 12.10 18.31
CA LEU A 403 19.33 11.69 18.17
C LEU A 403 19.85 11.99 16.77
N THR A 404 19.01 11.74 15.76
CA THR A 404 19.29 12.10 14.37
C THR A 404 17.98 12.41 13.65
N GLN A 405 17.95 13.55 12.96
CA GLN A 405 16.80 13.96 12.16
C GLN A 405 16.69 13.12 10.88
N THR A 406 17.81 12.77 10.27
CA THR A 406 17.89 12.04 8.99
C THR A 406 18.82 10.85 9.19
N LEU A 407 18.22 9.71 9.54
CA LEU A 407 18.91 8.43 9.67
C LEU A 407 18.87 7.65 8.36
N PHE A 408 17.67 7.45 7.80
CA PHE A 408 17.50 6.76 6.53
C PHE A 408 16.84 7.66 5.47
N PRO A 409 17.25 7.55 4.19
CA PRO A 409 16.66 8.34 3.11
C PRO A 409 15.23 7.88 2.77
N PRO A 410 14.44 8.70 2.04
CA PRO A 410 13.09 8.32 1.59
C PRO A 410 13.03 7.01 0.80
N SER A 411 14.10 6.66 0.09
CA SER A 411 14.22 5.44 -0.73
C SER A 411 14.51 4.17 0.08
N ALA A 412 14.84 4.29 1.37
CA ALA A 412 15.13 3.15 2.23
C ALA A 412 14.55 3.39 3.63
N GLN A 413 13.27 3.11 3.82
CA GLN A 413 12.54 3.51 5.04
C GLN A 413 12.69 2.49 6.17
N TYR A 414 13.92 2.05 6.46
CA TYR A 414 14.17 1.18 7.61
C TYR A 414 13.75 1.88 8.92
N GLY A 415 13.02 1.15 9.76
CA GLY A 415 12.47 1.66 11.02
C GLY A 415 10.96 1.89 10.97
N THR A 416 10.29 1.61 9.84
CA THR A 416 8.81 1.53 9.81
C THR A 416 8.28 0.44 10.74
N ALA A 417 9.07 -0.61 10.96
CA ALA A 417 8.94 -1.49 12.12
C ALA A 417 10.31 -1.69 12.77
N ALA A 418 10.33 -2.00 14.07
CA ALA A 418 11.56 -2.32 14.79
C ALA A 418 11.30 -3.28 15.96
N HIS A 419 12.30 -4.08 16.29
CA HIS A 419 12.29 -5.00 17.43
C HIS A 419 13.68 -5.16 18.03
N PHE A 420 13.79 -5.15 19.36
CA PHE A 420 15.03 -5.44 20.07
C PHE A 420 15.06 -6.91 20.52
N ASP A 421 16.03 -7.68 20.02
CA ASP A 421 16.15 -9.13 20.29
C ASP A 421 17.00 -9.46 21.54
N GLY A 422 17.36 -8.44 22.33
CA GLY A 422 18.27 -8.56 23.48
C GLY A 422 19.73 -8.22 23.16
N THR A 423 20.11 -8.19 21.88
CA THR A 423 21.47 -7.81 21.44
C THR A 423 21.43 -6.68 20.42
N TYR A 424 20.58 -6.81 19.39
CA TYR A 424 20.47 -5.88 18.28
C TYR A 424 19.06 -5.29 18.18
N VAL A 425 19.00 -4.04 17.76
CA VAL A 425 17.77 -3.46 17.23
C VAL A 425 17.65 -3.87 15.77
N ASN A 426 16.70 -4.75 15.50
CA ASN A 426 16.30 -5.12 14.14
C ASN A 426 15.31 -4.06 13.65
N VAL A 427 15.58 -3.48 12.48
CA VAL A 427 14.73 -2.49 11.81
C VAL A 427 14.31 -3.04 10.46
N TYR A 428 13.06 -2.77 10.10
CA TYR A 428 12.45 -3.33 8.92
C TYR A 428 11.96 -2.24 8.01
N GLN A 429 11.89 -2.57 6.73
CA GLN A 429 11.12 -1.85 5.73
C GLN A 429 10.39 -2.85 4.84
N CYS A 430 9.35 -2.39 4.16
CA CYS A 430 8.85 -3.05 2.97
C CYS A 430 9.03 -2.10 1.80
N HIS A 431 9.57 -2.59 0.69
CA HIS A 431 9.69 -1.77 -0.51
C HIS A 431 8.29 -1.33 -0.94
N ILE A 432 8.16 -0.04 -1.21
CA ILE A 432 6.95 0.61 -1.71
C ILE A 432 7.42 1.33 -2.98
N PRO A 433 6.66 1.29 -4.09
CA PRO A 433 7.00 2.05 -5.29
C PRO A 433 7.22 3.53 -4.96
N GLU A 434 8.11 4.20 -5.69
CA GLU A 434 8.31 5.65 -5.52
C GLU A 434 6.98 6.39 -5.75
N ASP A 435 6.72 7.40 -4.91
CA ASP A 435 5.55 8.28 -5.02
C ASP A 435 5.72 9.19 -6.25
N ASP A 436 5.31 8.70 -7.40
CA ASP A 436 5.27 9.41 -8.69
C ASP A 436 3.92 10.12 -8.90
N GLY A 437 3.08 10.21 -7.87
CA GLY A 437 1.72 10.74 -7.95
C GLY A 437 0.71 9.79 -8.61
N GLN A 438 1.09 8.54 -8.89
CA GLN A 438 0.18 7.49 -9.37
C GLN A 438 -0.19 6.52 -8.25
N ILE A 439 -1.34 5.86 -8.42
CA ILE A 439 -1.80 4.82 -7.50
C ILE A 439 -1.19 3.51 -7.97
N HIS A 440 -0.26 2.99 -7.17
CA HIS A 440 0.35 1.69 -7.39
C HIS A 440 -0.48 0.59 -6.71
N TRP A 441 -0.79 -0.48 -7.43
CA TRP A 441 -1.58 -1.60 -6.97
C TRP A 441 -0.71 -2.68 -6.30
N PRO A 442 -1.28 -3.52 -5.41
CA PRO A 442 -0.57 -4.62 -4.75
C PRO A 442 0.14 -5.62 -5.68
N ASN A 443 -0.32 -5.71 -6.94
CA ASN A 443 0.26 -6.57 -7.97
C ASN A 443 1.32 -5.82 -8.82
N ASP A 444 1.55 -4.53 -8.57
CA ASP A 444 2.63 -3.81 -9.21
C ASP A 444 3.96 -4.35 -8.70
N PRO A 445 4.96 -4.54 -9.59
CA PRO A 445 6.23 -5.18 -9.29
C PRO A 445 7.12 -4.44 -8.27
N GLY A 446 6.59 -3.40 -7.60
CA GLY A 446 7.29 -2.60 -6.60
C GLY A 446 6.75 -2.70 -5.17
N TYR A 447 5.75 -3.53 -4.86
CA TYR A 447 5.38 -3.77 -3.45
C TYR A 447 6.10 -4.99 -2.86
N GLY A 448 6.84 -4.76 -1.79
CA GLY A 448 7.79 -5.73 -1.25
C GLY A 448 9.00 -5.95 -2.18
N PRO A 449 9.94 -6.82 -1.77
CA PRO A 449 9.93 -7.59 -0.54
C PRO A 449 10.21 -6.74 0.70
N CYS A 450 9.78 -7.23 1.86
CA CYS A 450 10.21 -6.66 3.13
C CYS A 450 11.64 -7.10 3.44
N THR A 451 12.47 -6.17 3.89
CA THR A 451 13.88 -6.43 4.22
C THR A 451 14.17 -5.99 5.65
N VAL A 452 15.28 -6.49 6.20
CA VAL A 452 15.65 -6.28 7.59
C VAL A 452 17.12 -5.88 7.69
N ALA A 453 17.37 -4.86 8.50
CA ALA A 453 18.69 -4.46 8.95
C ALA A 453 18.78 -4.58 10.47
N ARG A 454 19.99 -4.61 11.02
CA ARG A 454 20.22 -4.61 12.46
C ARG A 454 21.36 -3.69 12.85
N VAL A 455 21.31 -3.22 14.09
CA VAL A 455 22.34 -2.37 14.69
C VAL A 455 22.43 -2.61 16.18
N GLU A 456 23.61 -2.41 16.77
CA GLU A 456 23.74 -2.36 18.23
C GLU A 456 23.02 -1.11 18.78
N PRO A 457 22.32 -1.18 19.92
CA PRO A 457 21.54 -0.04 20.42
C PRO A 457 22.34 1.26 20.59
N SER A 458 23.59 1.18 21.05
CA SER A 458 24.49 2.33 21.21
C SER A 458 24.86 3.02 19.90
N ASN A 459 24.74 2.31 18.79
CA ASN A 459 25.09 2.75 17.45
C ASN A 459 23.85 3.09 16.59
N ALA A 460 22.64 3.05 17.16
CA ALA A 460 21.40 3.18 16.39
C ALA A 460 21.23 4.53 15.67
N ALA A 461 21.94 5.58 16.09
CA ALA A 461 21.92 6.87 15.39
C ALA A 461 22.92 6.98 14.22
N ASP A 462 23.77 5.95 13.99
CA ASP A 462 24.81 5.94 12.96
C ASP A 462 24.48 4.93 11.84
N LEU A 463 24.05 5.47 10.70
CA LEU A 463 23.69 4.67 9.52
C LEU A 463 24.81 3.71 9.08
N SER A 464 26.08 4.07 9.25
CA SER A 464 27.23 3.25 8.82
C SER A 464 27.41 1.97 9.63
N LYS A 465 26.76 1.87 10.79
CA LYS A 465 26.81 0.73 11.70
C LYS A 465 25.72 -0.31 11.43
N TYR A 466 24.74 0.04 10.62
CA TYR A 466 23.70 -0.91 10.24
C TYR A 466 24.29 -2.03 9.37
N ARG A 467 23.72 -3.21 9.55
CA ARG A 467 24.02 -4.40 8.74
C ARG A 467 22.74 -4.97 8.17
N TYR A 468 22.77 -5.42 6.93
CA TYR A 468 21.60 -5.82 6.13
C TYR A 468 21.60 -7.33 5.90
N TRP A 469 20.44 -7.96 6.04
CA TRP A 469 20.33 -9.42 5.93
C TRP A 469 20.40 -9.89 4.48
N THR A 470 21.28 -10.86 4.19
CA THR A 470 21.51 -11.40 2.83
C THR A 470 21.19 -12.90 2.73
N SER A 471 20.20 -13.38 3.47
CA SER A 471 19.80 -14.80 3.50
C SER A 471 20.87 -15.75 4.05
N GLY A 472 21.39 -15.43 5.24
CA GLY A 472 22.30 -16.30 6.01
C GLY A 472 23.46 -15.55 6.65
N VAL A 473 23.82 -14.39 6.10
CA VAL A 473 24.85 -13.49 6.61
C VAL A 473 24.36 -12.05 6.63
N TRP A 474 25.17 -11.17 7.21
CA TRP A 474 24.87 -9.74 7.38
C TRP A 474 25.91 -8.92 6.62
N SER A 475 25.46 -8.14 5.63
CA SER A 475 26.29 -7.23 4.82
C SER A 475 26.31 -5.83 5.41
N ASP A 476 27.33 -5.02 5.08
CA ASP A 476 27.35 -3.58 5.35
C ASP A 476 26.74 -2.75 4.21
N GLN A 477 26.41 -3.39 3.06
CA GLN A 477 25.78 -2.73 1.93
C GLN A 477 24.26 -2.94 1.92
N PRO A 478 23.46 -1.87 1.86
CA PRO A 478 22.00 -1.97 1.74
C PRO A 478 21.55 -2.67 0.45
N SER A 479 22.32 -2.55 -0.64
CA SER A 479 22.04 -3.18 -1.94
C SER A 479 22.04 -4.70 -1.90
N ASP A 480 22.70 -5.29 -0.91
CA ASP A 480 22.79 -6.74 -0.75
C ASP A 480 21.58 -7.32 0.01
N ALA A 481 20.71 -6.45 0.55
CA ALA A 481 19.59 -6.85 1.36
C ALA A 481 18.63 -7.77 0.57
N THR A 482 18.47 -9.00 1.06
CA THR A 482 17.52 -9.96 0.52
C THR A 482 16.18 -9.84 1.21
N GLY A 483 15.10 -10.09 0.45
CA GLY A 483 13.75 -10.16 0.99
C GLY A 483 13.62 -11.21 2.10
N MET A 484 12.88 -10.87 3.16
CA MET A 484 12.45 -11.84 4.17
C MET A 484 11.64 -12.94 3.51
N SER A 485 11.86 -14.18 3.95
CA SER A 485 11.13 -15.33 3.42
C SER A 485 9.67 -15.28 3.85
N LEU A 486 8.81 -14.93 2.89
CA LEU A 486 7.36 -14.90 3.01
C LEU A 486 6.83 -15.99 2.06
N PRO A 487 6.05 -16.97 2.53
CA PRO A 487 5.51 -18.03 1.67
C PRO A 487 4.73 -17.41 0.52
N ALA A 488 5.08 -17.80 -0.71
CA ALA A 488 4.37 -17.39 -1.91
C ALA A 488 2.91 -17.89 -1.90
N ALA A 489 2.03 -17.18 -2.60
CA ALA A 489 0.66 -17.60 -2.84
C ALA A 489 0.62 -18.90 -3.65
N SER A 490 0.61 -20.06 -2.97
CA SER A 490 0.40 -21.35 -3.63
C SER A 490 -1.10 -21.68 -3.65
N GLU A 491 -1.69 -21.66 -4.86
CA GLU A 491 -2.91 -22.38 -5.27
C GLU A 491 -4.05 -22.47 -4.24
N THR A 492 -4.61 -21.32 -3.85
CA THR A 492 -5.91 -21.28 -3.17
C THR A 492 -6.87 -20.35 -3.89
N PRO A 493 -8.19 -20.62 -3.89
CA PRO A 493 -9.19 -19.81 -4.60
C PRO A 493 -9.32 -18.35 -4.12
N ASP A 494 -8.68 -17.97 -3.01
CA ASP A 494 -8.71 -16.63 -2.40
C ASP A 494 -7.37 -15.89 -2.58
N ALA A 495 -6.92 -15.68 -3.82
CA ALA A 495 -5.69 -14.94 -4.12
C ALA A 495 -5.74 -13.47 -3.62
N ASP A 496 -6.93 -12.92 -3.42
CA ASP A 496 -7.17 -11.53 -2.99
C ASP A 496 -6.79 -11.25 -1.52
N LYS A 497 -6.45 -12.27 -0.71
CA LYS A 497 -6.26 -12.14 0.75
C LYS A 497 -4.80 -12.09 1.22
N GLN A 498 -3.82 -11.95 0.31
CA GLN A 498 -2.39 -11.86 0.65
C GLN A 498 -1.77 -10.51 0.28
N LEU A 499 -2.54 -9.43 0.40
CA LEU A 499 -2.07 -8.08 0.15
C LEU A 499 -0.84 -7.75 1.02
N PRO A 500 0.15 -7.02 0.47
CA PRO A 500 1.36 -6.66 1.20
C PRO A 500 1.01 -5.75 2.39
N PRO A 501 1.88 -5.67 3.40
CA PRO A 501 1.70 -4.73 4.50
C PRO A 501 1.74 -3.28 4.01
N SER A 502 0.69 -2.52 4.31
CA SER A 502 0.69 -1.05 4.17
C SER A 502 1.40 -0.38 5.35
N SER A 503 1.17 -0.93 6.55
CA SER A 503 1.82 -0.64 7.81
C SER A 503 1.92 -1.95 8.58
N PHE A 504 3.05 -2.19 9.23
CA PHE A 504 3.26 -3.42 9.99
C PHE A 504 4.11 -3.18 11.23
N THR A 505 3.96 -4.05 12.22
CA THR A 505 4.91 -4.18 13.32
C THR A 505 5.46 -5.59 13.34
N ILE A 506 6.67 -5.73 13.87
CA ILE A 506 7.25 -7.01 14.24
C ILE A 506 7.60 -6.94 15.72
N SER A 507 7.17 -7.94 16.48
CA SER A 507 7.46 -8.03 17.91
C SER A 507 7.70 -9.47 18.32
N LEU A 508 8.63 -9.69 19.24
CA LEU A 508 8.69 -10.94 19.99
C LEU A 508 7.58 -10.95 21.04
N ASP A 509 6.59 -11.80 20.83
CA ASP A 509 5.52 -12.07 21.77
C ASP A 509 5.93 -13.15 22.76
N PRO A 510 5.72 -12.95 24.08
CA PRO A 510 6.17 -13.90 25.09
C PRO A 510 5.47 -15.27 25.04
N PHE A 511 4.31 -15.36 24.38
CA PHE A 511 3.54 -16.60 24.28
C PHE A 511 3.55 -17.20 22.87
N HIS A 512 3.73 -16.36 21.85
CA HIS A 512 3.53 -16.75 20.44
C HIS A 512 4.78 -16.64 19.57
N GLY A 513 5.93 -16.23 20.11
CA GLY A 513 7.15 -16.04 19.32
C GLY A 513 7.10 -14.77 18.49
N TYR A 514 7.78 -14.72 17.35
CA TYR A 514 7.75 -13.52 16.51
C TYR A 514 6.40 -13.37 15.83
N LEU A 515 5.77 -12.23 16.04
CA LEU A 515 4.53 -11.84 15.38
C LEU A 515 4.81 -10.68 14.43
N MET A 516 4.32 -10.80 13.20
CA MET A 516 4.15 -9.69 12.28
C MET A 516 2.66 -9.40 12.18
N VAL A 517 2.25 -8.21 12.60
CA VAL A 517 0.85 -7.77 12.55
C VAL A 517 0.76 -6.55 11.67
N TYR A 518 -0.21 -6.52 10.75
CA TYR A 518 -0.27 -5.48 9.75
C TYR A 518 -1.67 -5.24 9.21
N SER A 519 -1.87 -4.03 8.70
CA SER A 519 -3.00 -3.70 7.84
C SER A 519 -2.60 -4.07 6.40
N PRO A 520 -3.42 -4.87 5.69
CA PRO A 520 -3.17 -5.13 4.27
C PRO A 520 -3.28 -3.81 3.48
N TRP A 521 -2.54 -3.68 2.36
CA TRP A 521 -2.74 -2.60 1.37
C TRP A 521 -4.24 -2.44 1.06
N PRO A 522 -4.86 -1.23 1.05
CA PRO A 522 -4.28 0.13 1.12
C PRO A 522 -3.84 0.60 2.49
N GLY A 523 -4.13 -0.16 3.52
CA GLY A 523 -4.11 0.29 4.90
C GLY A 523 -5.51 0.50 5.45
N LEU A 524 -6.46 0.94 4.62
CA LEU A 524 -7.88 0.99 4.98
C LEU A 524 -8.51 -0.39 4.82
N THR A 525 -8.90 -1.00 5.93
CA THR A 525 -9.22 -2.42 6.01
C THR A 525 -10.32 -2.71 7.04
N GLY A 526 -11.07 -3.79 6.80
CA GLY A 526 -11.93 -4.43 7.81
C GLY A 526 -11.24 -5.60 8.53
N GLU A 527 -9.96 -5.79 8.25
CA GLU A 527 -9.20 -6.99 8.59
C GLU A 527 -7.80 -6.66 9.11
N VAL A 528 -7.35 -7.41 10.11
CA VAL A 528 -5.98 -7.43 10.61
C VAL A 528 -5.32 -8.73 10.17
N MET A 529 -4.10 -8.61 9.67
CA MET A 529 -3.31 -9.76 9.23
C MET A 529 -2.27 -10.10 10.29
N VAL A 530 -2.14 -11.39 10.62
CA VAL A 530 -1.15 -11.89 11.57
C VAL A 530 -0.28 -12.96 10.89
N ARG A 531 1.04 -12.83 10.99
CA ARG A 531 2.00 -13.87 10.61
C ARG A 531 2.89 -14.22 11.80
N ARG A 532 3.38 -15.46 11.82
CA ARG A 532 4.25 -15.98 12.86
C ARG A 532 5.61 -16.35 12.29
N GLY A 533 6.66 -16.13 13.05
CA GLY A 533 8.03 -16.47 12.68
C GLY A 533 8.79 -17.10 13.83
N SER A 534 9.79 -17.91 13.51
CA SER A 534 10.74 -18.46 14.49
C SER A 534 11.94 -17.56 14.74
N THR A 535 12.23 -16.64 13.80
CA THR A 535 13.31 -15.64 13.92
C THR A 535 12.80 -14.27 13.48
N PRO A 536 13.53 -13.18 13.79
CA PRO A 536 13.18 -11.84 13.34
C PRO A 536 13.13 -11.69 11.81
N GLN A 537 13.80 -12.57 11.06
CA GLN A 537 13.87 -12.54 9.59
C GLN A 537 12.90 -13.54 8.92
N GLY A 538 12.22 -14.37 9.70
CA GLY A 538 11.40 -15.49 9.23
C GLY A 538 12.08 -16.87 9.34
N PRO A 539 11.66 -17.87 8.57
CA PRO A 539 10.54 -17.84 7.63
C PRO A 539 9.24 -17.47 8.34
N TRP A 540 8.43 -16.64 7.69
CA TRP A 540 7.13 -16.23 8.21
C TRP A 540 6.05 -17.22 7.77
N SER A 541 4.97 -17.32 8.52
CA SER A 541 3.81 -18.12 8.13
C SER A 541 3.02 -17.48 6.98
N LYS A 542 2.10 -18.24 6.38
CA LYS A 542 0.98 -17.65 5.62
C LYS A 542 0.18 -16.70 6.53
N PRO A 543 -0.44 -15.64 6.00
CA PRO A 543 -1.16 -14.68 6.82
C PRO A 543 -2.46 -15.29 7.34
N GLU A 544 -2.68 -15.14 8.65
CA GLU A 544 -3.95 -15.38 9.29
C GLU A 544 -4.79 -14.10 9.23
N VAL A 545 -5.97 -14.20 8.64
CA VAL A 545 -6.88 -13.07 8.44
C VAL A 545 -7.91 -13.00 9.57
N TYR A 546 -7.95 -11.87 10.27
CA TYR A 546 -8.87 -11.61 11.36
C TYR A 546 -9.76 -10.42 11.05
N LYS A 547 -11.08 -10.58 11.11
CA LYS A 547 -12.01 -9.47 10.95
C LYS A 547 -12.10 -8.66 12.23
N VAL A 548 -12.12 -7.34 12.10
CA VAL A 548 -12.28 -6.41 13.23
C VAL A 548 -13.63 -5.68 13.12
N PRO A 549 -14.45 -5.65 14.19
CA PRO A 549 -15.76 -5.00 14.21
C PRO A 549 -15.61 -3.48 14.22
N GLY A 550 -16.61 -2.75 13.74
CA GLY A 550 -16.57 -1.28 13.60
C GLY A 550 -15.92 -0.80 12.29
N CYS A 551 -15.21 -1.70 11.61
CA CYS A 551 -14.46 -1.42 10.39
C CYS A 551 -15.30 -1.75 9.15
N ASN A 552 -15.29 -0.87 8.14
CA ASN A 552 -16.21 -0.86 6.98
C ASN A 552 -17.67 -0.50 7.32
N ASP A 553 -17.91 0.14 8.48
CA ASP A 553 -19.23 0.64 8.87
C ASP A 553 -19.55 1.98 8.22
N HIS A 554 -20.85 2.32 8.16
CA HIS A 554 -21.33 3.60 7.64
C HIS A 554 -21.84 4.50 8.76
N GLY A 555 -21.25 5.70 8.88
CA GLY A 555 -21.68 6.74 9.81
C GLY A 555 -22.06 8.02 9.06
N GLY A 556 -23.32 8.44 9.14
CA GLY A 556 -23.79 9.69 8.49
C GLY A 556 -23.72 9.69 6.96
N GLY A 557 -23.73 8.52 6.32
CA GLY A 557 -23.61 8.37 4.86
C GLY A 557 -22.18 8.22 4.32
N THR A 558 -21.16 8.23 5.20
CA THR A 558 -19.75 8.06 4.83
C THR A 558 -19.22 6.71 5.33
N ALA A 559 -18.51 5.99 4.47
CA ALA A 559 -17.80 4.76 4.84
C ALA A 559 -16.65 5.08 5.82
N ARG A 560 -16.44 4.21 6.80
CA ARG A 560 -15.43 4.34 7.85
C ARG A 560 -14.58 3.07 7.88
N PHE A 561 -13.27 3.24 7.98
CA PHE A 561 -12.30 2.17 7.86
C PHE A 561 -11.46 2.05 9.12
N CYS A 562 -10.76 0.93 9.24
CA CYS A 562 -9.71 0.76 10.23
C CYS A 562 -8.35 0.68 9.53
N TYR A 563 -7.29 1.04 10.24
CA TYR A 563 -5.91 0.99 9.72
C TYR A 563 -4.90 0.98 10.87
N ALA A 564 -3.60 1.06 10.53
CA ALA A 564 -2.50 1.07 11.49
C ALA A 564 -2.53 -0.12 12.47
N ALA A 565 -2.82 -1.32 11.94
CA ALA A 565 -2.83 -2.51 12.76
C ALA A 565 -1.41 -2.83 13.24
N ALA A 566 -1.29 -3.14 14.53
CA ALA A 566 -0.02 -3.44 15.19
C ALA A 566 -0.18 -4.56 16.21
N SER A 567 0.90 -5.28 16.44
CA SER A 567 1.02 -6.23 17.54
C SER A 567 1.10 -5.47 18.86
N GLN A 568 0.41 -5.97 19.87
CA GLN A 568 0.38 -5.39 21.20
C GLN A 568 0.72 -6.47 22.24
N PRO A 569 2.00 -6.93 22.32
CA PRO A 569 2.38 -8.10 23.12
C PRO A 569 1.99 -8.02 24.60
N LYS A 570 1.86 -6.82 25.15
CA LYS A 570 1.40 -6.61 26.53
C LYS A 570 -0.01 -7.14 26.79
N PHE A 571 -0.85 -7.22 25.76
CA PHE A 571 -2.22 -7.71 25.84
C PHE A 571 -2.32 -9.22 25.57
N SER A 572 -1.26 -9.83 25.04
CA SER A 572 -1.24 -11.26 24.73
C SER A 572 -1.32 -12.13 25.99
N THR A 573 -1.91 -13.30 25.84
CA THR A 573 -1.92 -14.39 26.83
C THR A 573 -1.43 -15.67 26.16
N SER A 574 -1.37 -16.80 26.88
CA SER A 574 -1.05 -18.09 26.26
C SER A 574 -2.05 -18.56 25.21
N THR A 575 -3.26 -18.00 25.19
CA THR A 575 -4.38 -18.41 24.32
C THR A 575 -4.85 -17.32 23.37
N THR A 576 -4.38 -16.09 23.54
CA THR A 576 -4.89 -14.93 22.77
C THR A 576 -3.77 -13.99 22.36
N ILE A 577 -3.85 -13.47 21.14
CA ILE A 577 -2.82 -12.59 20.56
C ILE A 577 -3.25 -11.14 20.76
N GLY A 578 -2.39 -10.34 21.40
CA GLY A 578 -2.59 -8.91 21.56
C GLY A 578 -2.39 -8.16 20.25
N ILE A 579 -3.39 -7.38 19.87
CA ILE A 579 -3.37 -6.50 18.68
C ILE A 579 -3.88 -5.12 19.02
N GLY A 580 -3.62 -4.17 18.14
CA GLY A 580 -4.29 -2.87 18.13
C GLY A 580 -4.48 -2.37 16.71
N TYR A 581 -5.39 -1.42 16.53
CA TYR A 581 -5.72 -0.80 15.25
C TYR A 581 -6.41 0.54 15.52
N PHE A 582 -6.29 1.47 14.57
CA PHE A 582 -7.09 2.67 14.57
C PHE A 582 -8.45 2.38 13.93
N ASP A 583 -9.52 2.81 14.60
CA ASP A 583 -10.90 2.74 14.12
C ASP A 583 -11.39 4.16 13.84
N GLU A 584 -11.86 4.46 12.61
CA GLU A 584 -12.41 5.77 12.26
C GLU A 584 -13.79 6.07 12.89
N LEU A 585 -14.48 5.07 13.44
CA LEU A 585 -15.84 5.18 13.98
C LEU A 585 -15.99 4.54 15.38
N VAL A 586 -15.53 5.23 16.42
CA VAL A 586 -15.82 4.79 17.79
C VAL A 586 -17.25 5.19 18.19
N SER A 587 -18.13 4.19 18.38
CA SER A 587 -19.59 4.34 18.59
C SER A 587 -20.06 5.10 19.84
N LEU A 588 -19.14 5.52 20.72
CA LEU A 588 -19.43 6.25 21.97
C LEU A 588 -19.09 7.74 21.84
N GLY A 589 -19.88 8.47 21.05
CA GLY A 589 -19.77 9.93 20.87
C GLY A 589 -19.89 10.35 19.40
N PRO A 590 -19.96 11.66 19.08
CA PRO A 590 -20.02 12.09 17.68
C PRO A 590 -18.84 11.48 16.91
N ALA A 591 -19.11 10.89 15.74
CA ALA A 591 -18.21 10.05 14.94
C ALA A 591 -16.74 10.50 15.01
N ARG A 592 -15.94 9.81 15.82
CA ARG A 592 -14.54 10.15 16.06
C ARG A 592 -13.71 8.88 16.09
N GLY A 593 -12.61 8.90 15.35
CA GLY A 593 -11.70 7.78 15.34
C GLY A 593 -10.85 7.70 16.61
N GLY A 594 -10.29 6.53 16.87
CA GLY A 594 -9.36 6.33 17.98
C GLY A 594 -8.66 4.98 17.93
N TYR A 595 -7.50 4.91 18.57
CA TYR A 595 -6.76 3.66 18.66
C TYR A 595 -7.38 2.70 19.69
N LEU A 596 -7.55 1.46 19.24
CA LEU A 596 -8.08 0.35 20.01
C LEU A 596 -6.97 -0.68 20.23
N ALA A 597 -6.93 -1.29 21.40
CA ALA A 597 -6.07 -2.42 21.74
C ALA A 597 -6.90 -3.56 22.32
N GLY A 598 -6.60 -4.79 21.96
CA GLY A 598 -7.44 -5.94 22.25
C GLY A 598 -6.75 -7.26 22.01
N THR A 599 -7.53 -8.33 22.03
CA THR A 599 -7.02 -9.70 21.88
C THR A 599 -7.82 -10.51 20.88
N LEU A 600 -7.10 -11.25 20.05
CA LEU A 600 -7.66 -12.22 19.10
C LEU A 600 -7.55 -13.65 19.65
N ALA A 601 -8.55 -14.48 19.41
CA ALA A 601 -8.51 -15.90 19.62
C ALA A 601 -7.41 -16.53 18.74
N ARG A 602 -6.62 -17.41 19.34
CA ARG A 602 -5.64 -18.18 18.60
C ARG A 602 -6.36 -19.22 17.73
N ARG A 603 -6.14 -19.18 16.42
CA ARG A 603 -6.54 -20.26 15.50
C ARG A 603 -5.46 -21.34 15.54
N TRP A 604 -5.87 -22.60 15.70
CA TRP A 604 -4.98 -23.76 15.85
C TRP A 604 -4.52 -24.32 14.52
#